data_AF-A0A960URW0-F1
#
_entry.id   AF-A0A960URW0-F1
#
_cell.length_a   1.000
_cell.length_b   1.000
_cell.length_c   1.000
_cell.angle_alpha   90.00
_cell.angle_beta   90.00
_cell.angle_gamma   90.00
#
_symmetry.space_group_name_H-M   'P 1'
#
loop_
_entity.id
_entity.type
_entity.pdbx_description
1 polymer ?
#
loop_
_entity_poly.entity_id
_entity_poly.type
_entity_poly.pdbx_seq_one_letter_code
_entity_poly.pdbx_strand_id
1 'polypeptide(L)'
;MQSRHGTFYVTGNHEYYAGALPWIAEVKRLGMEVLLNEHRIVHRQGAQLSIGGVTDFNAGGFYREHKSDPQKAFENSPEGVVRILLAHQPRSIQAAAKAGVHLQLSGHTHGGQFFPGNLFVPLQQPFVKGLHRFQNTQIFVHSGTGYWGPPLRVGTNAEIALIRLQRSDSNSVSKIAHPVEPFP
;
A
#
# COMPACT_ATOMS: atom_id res chain seq x y z
N MET A 1 0.85 19.50 4.31
CA MET A 1 1.08 19.01 2.93
C MET A 1 -0.09 19.45 2.07
N GLN A 2 0.14 19.99 0.87
CA GLN A 2 -0.94 20.26 -0.09
C GLN A 2 -0.78 19.30 -1.27
N SER A 3 -1.78 18.45 -1.47
CA SER A 3 -1.87 17.55 -2.62
C SER A 3 -3.19 17.78 -3.33
N ARG A 4 -3.18 17.69 -4.66
CA ARG A 4 -4.35 18.02 -5.48
C ARG A 4 -5.57 17.14 -5.20
N HIS A 5 -5.34 15.91 -4.77
CA HIS A 5 -6.34 14.84 -4.70
C HIS A 5 -6.47 14.19 -3.33
N GLY A 6 -5.92 14.82 -2.30
CA GLY A 6 -5.88 14.28 -0.94
C GLY A 6 -4.55 13.60 -0.58
N THR A 7 -4.29 13.51 0.71
CA THR A 7 -3.15 12.78 1.29
C THR A 7 -3.73 11.68 2.16
N PHE A 8 -3.60 10.44 1.71
CA PHE A 8 -4.20 9.29 2.37
C PHE A 8 -3.17 8.58 3.25
N TYR A 9 -3.63 8.06 4.39
CA TYR A 9 -2.82 7.36 5.37
C TYR A 9 -3.48 6.05 5.79
N VAL A 10 -2.66 5.01 5.98
CA VAL A 10 -3.07 3.75 6.62
C VAL A 10 -2.09 3.42 7.73
N THR A 11 -2.58 2.75 8.77
CA THR A 11 -1.75 2.35 9.89
C THR A 11 -0.84 1.18 9.51
N GLY A 12 0.38 1.22 10.02
CA GLY A 12 1.28 0.10 10.07
C GLY A 12 1.38 -0.51 11.47
N ASN A 13 2.19 -1.55 11.58
CA ASN A 13 2.37 -2.28 12.84
C ASN A 13 2.95 -1.40 13.97
N HIS A 14 3.73 -0.37 13.65
CA HIS A 14 4.36 0.52 14.65
C HIS A 14 3.36 1.40 15.38
N GLU A 15 2.33 1.88 14.68
CA GLU A 15 1.27 2.66 15.32
C GLU A 15 0.59 1.82 16.39
N TYR A 16 0.32 0.54 16.13
CA TYR A 16 -0.27 -0.36 17.13
C TYR A 16 0.66 -0.67 18.31
N TYR A 17 1.96 -0.78 18.07
CA TYR A 17 2.94 -0.99 19.15
C TYR A 17 3.12 0.25 20.04
N ALA A 18 2.95 1.45 19.48
CA ALA A 18 3.15 2.73 20.17
C ALA A 18 1.84 3.40 20.65
N GLY A 19 0.68 2.74 20.46
CA GLY A 19 -0.65 3.29 20.74
C GLY A 19 -1.27 3.93 19.49
N ALA A 20 -2.08 3.15 18.77
CA ALA A 20 -2.56 3.54 17.44
C ALA A 20 -3.50 4.74 17.45
N LEU A 21 -4.36 4.85 18.47
CA LEU A 21 -5.41 5.89 18.51
C LEU A 21 -4.84 7.32 18.60
N PRO A 22 -3.86 7.63 19.49
CA PRO A 22 -3.16 8.92 19.47
C PRO A 22 -2.51 9.25 18.13
N TRP A 23 -1.85 8.28 17.48
CA TRP A 23 -1.22 8.48 16.18
C TRP A 23 -2.24 8.77 15.08
N ILE A 24 -3.35 8.03 15.04
CA ILE A 24 -4.45 8.30 14.12
C ILE A 24 -4.99 9.72 14.31
N ALA A 25 -5.18 10.15 15.56
CA ALA A 25 -5.65 11.50 15.86
C ALA A 25 -4.66 12.56 15.39
N GLU A 26 -3.36 12.36 15.63
CA GLU A 26 -2.31 13.31 15.25
C GLU A 26 -2.17 13.42 13.73
N VAL A 27 -2.17 12.28 13.01
CA VAL A 27 -2.09 12.26 11.55
C VAL A 27 -3.30 12.97 10.91
N LYS A 28 -4.50 12.79 11.49
CA LYS A 28 -5.70 13.55 11.09
C LYS A 28 -5.52 15.05 11.37
N ARG A 29 -4.97 15.43 12.53
CA ARG A 29 -4.68 16.84 12.88
C ARG A 29 -3.71 17.49 11.90
N LEU A 30 -2.76 16.71 11.35
CA LEU A 30 -1.82 17.16 10.31
C LEU A 30 -2.44 17.28 8.91
N GLY A 31 -3.73 16.97 8.76
CA GLY A 31 -4.50 17.15 7.53
C GLY A 31 -4.48 15.95 6.58
N MET A 32 -4.11 14.76 7.06
CA MET A 32 -4.18 13.53 6.26
C MET A 32 -5.52 12.80 6.50
N GLU A 33 -6.02 12.18 5.45
CA GLU A 33 -7.18 11.30 5.52
C GLU A 33 -6.73 9.89 5.91
N VAL A 34 -6.97 9.53 7.17
CA VAL A 34 -6.71 8.16 7.65
C VAL A 34 -7.85 7.26 7.20
N LEU A 35 -7.51 6.19 6.46
CA LEU A 35 -8.46 5.21 5.95
C LEU A 35 -8.43 3.95 6.83
N LEU A 36 -9.52 3.70 7.57
CA LEU A 36 -9.68 2.53 8.44
C LEU A 36 -10.72 1.55 7.88
N ASN A 37 -10.29 0.66 6.96
CA ASN A 37 -11.20 -0.19 6.20
C ASN A 37 -12.29 0.63 5.50
N GLU A 38 -11.87 1.70 4.82
CA GLU A 38 -12.76 2.61 4.10
C GLU A 38 -12.10 3.08 2.80
N HIS A 39 -12.85 3.77 1.94
CA HIS A 39 -12.33 4.31 0.70
C HIS A 39 -12.74 5.77 0.45
N ARG A 40 -12.07 6.39 -0.51
CA ARG A 40 -12.40 7.70 -1.09
C ARG A 40 -12.41 7.62 -2.60
N ILE A 41 -13.34 8.33 -3.23
CA ILE A 41 -13.40 8.44 -4.69
C ILE A 41 -12.60 9.64 -5.15
N VAL A 42 -11.57 9.39 -5.95
CA VAL A 42 -10.74 10.41 -6.57
C VAL A 42 -11.13 10.58 -8.03
N HIS A 43 -11.39 11.82 -8.43
CA HIS A 43 -11.74 12.18 -9.80
C HIS A 43 -10.53 12.80 -10.51
N ARG A 44 -10.20 12.31 -11.71
CA ARG A 44 -9.12 12.87 -12.52
C ARG A 44 -9.43 12.75 -14.00
N GLN A 45 -9.54 13.90 -14.68
CA GLN A 45 -9.68 13.97 -16.15
C GLN A 45 -10.83 13.08 -16.67
N GLY A 46 -11.99 13.10 -16.01
CA GLY A 46 -13.16 12.30 -16.36
C GLY A 46 -13.12 10.83 -15.91
N ALA A 47 -12.00 10.36 -15.35
CA ALA A 47 -11.91 9.04 -14.73
C ALA A 47 -12.18 9.09 -13.22
N GLN A 48 -12.71 8.00 -12.69
CA GLN A 48 -12.92 7.77 -11.25
C GLN A 48 -12.03 6.63 -10.76
N LEU A 49 -11.38 6.84 -9.61
CA LEU A 49 -10.58 5.86 -8.91
C LEU A 49 -11.13 5.71 -7.49
N SER A 50 -11.24 4.48 -7.01
CA SER A 50 -11.53 4.22 -5.60
C SER A 50 -10.23 3.92 -4.86
N ILE A 51 -9.85 4.81 -3.94
CA ILE A 51 -8.68 4.65 -3.08
C ILE A 51 -9.16 4.09 -1.74
N GLY A 52 -8.98 2.80 -1.53
CA GLY A 52 -9.28 2.12 -0.27
C GLY A 52 -8.05 2.04 0.61
N GLY A 53 -8.25 2.01 1.92
CA GLY A 53 -7.20 1.74 2.89
C GLY A 53 -7.68 0.78 3.97
N VAL A 54 -6.79 -0.14 4.36
CA VAL A 54 -7.00 -1.06 5.48
C VAL A 54 -5.98 -0.79 6.57
N THR A 55 -6.34 -1.12 7.79
CA THR A 55 -5.43 -1.12 8.93
C THR A 55 -4.31 -2.16 8.78
N ASP A 56 -3.29 -2.10 9.65
CA ASP A 56 -2.26 -3.14 9.70
C ASP A 56 -2.88 -4.55 9.75
N PHE A 57 -2.26 -5.51 9.07
CA PHE A 57 -2.78 -6.86 8.94
C PHE A 57 -3.06 -7.53 10.30
N ASN A 58 -2.23 -7.26 11.32
CA ASN A 58 -2.36 -7.82 12.66
C ASN A 58 -3.14 -6.92 13.64
N ALA A 59 -3.64 -5.76 13.19
CA ALA A 59 -4.32 -4.77 14.02
C ALA A 59 -5.52 -5.31 14.81
N GLY A 60 -6.21 -6.33 14.26
CA GLY A 60 -7.34 -7.00 14.91
C GLY A 60 -7.00 -7.64 16.27
N GLY A 61 -5.72 -7.93 16.53
CA GLY A 61 -5.25 -8.42 17.83
C GLY A 61 -5.13 -7.34 18.90
N PHE A 62 -5.05 -6.06 18.51
CA PHE A 62 -5.03 -4.91 19.42
C PHE A 62 -6.43 -4.34 19.62
N TYR A 63 -7.14 -4.13 18.51
CA TYR A 63 -8.50 -3.60 18.48
C TYR A 63 -9.30 -4.41 17.47
N ARG A 64 -10.34 -5.12 17.93
CA ARG A 64 -11.11 -6.05 17.08
C ARG A 64 -11.75 -5.34 15.90
N GLU A 65 -12.20 -4.11 16.09
CA GLU A 65 -12.77 -3.19 15.11
C GLU A 65 -11.75 -2.76 14.04
N HIS A 66 -10.45 -2.85 14.34
CA HIS A 66 -9.36 -2.57 13.41
C HIS A 66 -8.87 -3.83 12.69
N LYS A 67 -9.60 -4.96 12.71
CA LYS A 67 -9.24 -6.10 11.87
C LYS A 67 -9.18 -5.66 10.40
N SER A 68 -8.03 -5.84 9.74
CA SER A 68 -7.86 -5.51 8.33
C SER A 68 -8.89 -6.23 7.46
N ASP A 69 -9.66 -5.47 6.69
CA ASP A 69 -10.76 -5.98 5.88
C ASP A 69 -10.85 -5.24 4.54
N PRO A 70 -10.19 -5.75 3.48
CA PRO A 70 -10.28 -5.17 2.15
C PRO A 70 -11.68 -5.19 1.55
N GLN A 71 -12.55 -6.13 1.96
CA GLN A 71 -13.91 -6.19 1.44
C GLN A 71 -14.74 -5.05 2.01
N LYS A 72 -14.63 -4.82 3.32
CA LYS A 72 -15.21 -3.65 3.99
C LYS A 72 -14.66 -2.33 3.45
N ALA A 73 -13.36 -2.26 3.15
CA ALA A 73 -12.75 -1.06 2.60
C ALA A 73 -13.42 -0.55 1.32
N PHE A 74 -13.89 -1.46 0.47
CA PHE A 74 -14.61 -1.13 -0.77
C PHE A 74 -16.11 -1.36 -0.70
N GLU A 75 -16.67 -1.51 0.50
CA GLU A 75 -18.11 -1.59 0.69
C GLU A 75 -18.78 -0.31 0.14
N ASN A 76 -19.84 -0.49 -0.66
CA ASN A 76 -20.53 0.58 -1.38
C ASN A 76 -19.67 1.39 -2.36
N SER A 77 -18.47 0.92 -2.72
CA SER A 77 -17.67 1.56 -3.75
C SER A 77 -18.31 1.35 -5.13
N PRO A 78 -18.34 2.38 -6.02
CA PRO A 78 -18.96 2.26 -7.33
C PRO A 78 -18.45 1.04 -8.12
N GLU A 79 -19.35 0.41 -8.88
CA GLU A 79 -18.96 -0.68 -9.75
C GLU A 79 -18.15 -0.17 -10.95
N GLY A 80 -17.29 -1.03 -11.51
CA GLY A 80 -16.50 -0.72 -12.71
C GLY A 80 -15.37 0.31 -12.54
N VAL A 81 -15.20 0.91 -11.36
CA VAL A 81 -14.07 1.82 -11.09
C VAL A 81 -12.80 1.06 -10.69
N VAL A 82 -11.64 1.62 -11.02
CA VAL A 82 -10.36 1.05 -10.61
C VAL A 82 -10.21 1.20 -9.10
N ARG A 83 -10.00 0.06 -8.42
CA ARG A 83 -9.79 -0.04 -6.97
C ARG A 83 -8.31 -0.14 -6.66
N ILE A 84 -7.79 0.83 -5.92
CA ILE A 84 -6.41 0.88 -5.43
C ILE A 84 -6.46 0.74 -3.90
N LEU A 85 -5.79 -0.28 -3.37
CA LEU A 85 -5.74 -0.53 -1.94
C LEU A 85 -4.39 -0.06 -1.37
N LEU A 86 -4.45 0.78 -0.34
CA LEU A 86 -3.32 1.07 0.55
C LEU A 86 -3.35 0.03 1.67
N ALA A 87 -2.29 -0.76 1.79
CA ALA A 87 -2.15 -1.75 2.85
C ALA A 87 -0.68 -1.80 3.29
N HIS A 88 -0.40 -1.53 4.57
CA HIS A 88 0.98 -1.48 5.06
C HIS A 88 1.78 -2.75 4.72
N GLN A 89 1.20 -3.93 4.93
CA GLN A 89 1.85 -5.21 4.67
C GLN A 89 1.39 -5.86 3.36
N PRO A 90 2.31 -6.51 2.60
CA PRO A 90 1.95 -7.34 1.44
C PRO A 90 0.96 -8.48 1.74
N ARG A 91 0.89 -8.94 3.00
CA ARG A 91 0.03 -10.06 3.43
C ARG A 91 -1.47 -9.86 3.16
N SER A 92 -1.94 -8.62 3.02
CA SER A 92 -3.34 -8.34 2.67
C SER A 92 -3.73 -8.77 1.25
N ILE A 93 -2.77 -9.15 0.40
CA ILE A 93 -2.96 -9.40 -1.05
C ILE A 93 -4.01 -10.46 -1.36
N GLN A 94 -4.12 -11.52 -0.55
CA GLN A 94 -5.12 -12.57 -0.79
C GLN A 94 -6.55 -12.06 -0.58
N ALA A 95 -6.77 -11.27 0.48
CA ALA A 95 -8.06 -10.65 0.75
C ALA A 95 -8.36 -9.51 -0.22
N ALA A 96 -7.33 -8.75 -0.62
CA ALA A 96 -7.44 -7.70 -1.64
C ALA A 96 -7.90 -8.28 -2.99
N ALA A 97 -7.32 -9.39 -3.43
CA ALA A 97 -7.72 -10.05 -4.67
C ALA A 97 -9.19 -10.51 -4.64
N LYS A 98 -9.64 -11.08 -3.51
CA LYS A 98 -11.04 -11.45 -3.30
C LYS A 98 -11.99 -10.25 -3.31
N ALA A 99 -11.54 -9.07 -2.87
CA ALA A 99 -12.31 -7.83 -2.89
C ALA A 99 -12.31 -7.12 -4.27
N GLY A 100 -11.69 -7.71 -5.30
CA GLY A 100 -11.62 -7.12 -6.63
C GLY A 100 -10.68 -5.92 -6.73
N VAL A 101 -9.64 -5.87 -5.89
CA VAL A 101 -8.60 -4.83 -5.95
C VAL A 101 -7.79 -4.99 -7.24
N HIS A 102 -7.55 -3.88 -7.93
CA HIS A 102 -6.76 -3.88 -9.17
C HIS A 102 -5.27 -3.66 -8.87
N LEU A 103 -4.97 -2.82 -7.88
CA LEU A 103 -3.61 -2.49 -7.44
C LEU A 103 -3.56 -2.37 -5.92
N GLN A 104 -2.68 -3.13 -5.28
CA GLN A 104 -2.30 -2.93 -3.87
C GLN A 104 -0.95 -2.21 -3.79
N LEU A 105 -0.89 -1.17 -2.98
CA LEU A 105 0.34 -0.46 -2.62
C LEU A 105 0.71 -0.83 -1.20
N SER A 106 1.89 -1.41 -1.03
CA SER A 106 2.39 -1.89 0.26
C SER A 106 3.80 -1.43 0.56
N GLY A 107 4.18 -1.51 1.83
CA GLY A 107 5.53 -1.29 2.33
C GLY A 107 5.92 -2.41 3.28
N HIS A 108 6.26 -2.06 4.52
CA HIS A 108 6.57 -2.96 5.65
C HIS A 108 7.82 -3.84 5.51
N THR A 109 8.19 -4.26 4.31
CA THR A 109 9.35 -5.13 4.09
C THR A 109 10.68 -4.38 4.14
N HIS A 110 10.66 -3.06 3.91
CA HIS A 110 11.84 -2.21 3.73
C HIS A 110 12.84 -2.78 2.71
N GLY A 111 12.37 -3.60 1.76
CA GLY A 111 13.21 -4.35 0.82
C GLY A 111 14.15 -5.40 1.46
N GLY A 112 13.98 -5.75 2.74
CA GLY A 112 14.90 -6.61 3.50
C GLY A 112 16.08 -5.85 4.11
N GLN A 113 15.83 -4.64 4.64
CA GLN A 113 16.76 -3.55 5.01
C GLN A 113 18.22 -3.91 5.45
N PHE A 114 18.46 -5.04 6.12
CA PHE A 114 19.80 -5.52 6.48
C PHE A 114 19.81 -7.03 6.81
N PHE A 115 20.98 -7.66 6.65
CA PHE A 115 21.23 -9.07 7.03
C PHE A 115 21.19 -9.24 8.57
N PRO A 116 20.61 -10.33 9.12
CA PRO A 116 19.98 -11.47 8.42
C PRO A 116 18.47 -11.30 8.17
N GLY A 117 17.88 -10.12 8.42
CA GLY A 117 16.44 -9.87 8.21
C GLY A 117 15.98 -10.13 6.77
N ASN A 118 16.85 -9.89 5.78
CA ASN A 118 16.64 -10.24 4.38
C ASN A 118 16.40 -11.75 4.11
N LEU A 119 16.84 -12.66 4.99
CA LEU A 119 16.62 -14.11 4.86
C LEU A 119 15.23 -14.54 5.37
N PHE A 120 14.65 -13.81 6.32
CA PHE A 120 13.38 -14.18 6.96
C PHE A 120 12.17 -13.44 6.37
N VAL A 121 12.37 -12.24 5.81
CA VAL A 121 11.29 -11.48 5.15
C VAL A 121 10.62 -12.27 4.01
N PRO A 122 11.35 -12.98 3.11
CA PRO A 122 10.72 -13.80 2.06
C PRO A 122 9.92 -14.99 2.59
N LEU A 123 10.22 -15.47 3.80
CA LEU A 123 9.50 -16.59 4.44
C LEU A 123 8.17 -16.15 5.07
N GLN A 124 8.01 -14.86 5.37
CA GLN A 124 6.85 -14.30 6.06
C GLN A 124 6.00 -13.37 5.18
N GLN A 125 6.57 -12.88 4.07
CA GLN A 125 5.94 -11.91 3.18
C GLN A 125 5.88 -12.47 1.76
N PRO A 126 4.71 -12.46 1.11
CA PRO A 126 4.57 -13.01 -0.25
C PRO A 126 5.37 -12.23 -1.31
N PHE A 127 5.69 -10.97 -1.03
CA PHE A 127 6.41 -10.06 -1.93
C PHE A 127 7.34 -9.16 -1.12
N VAL A 128 8.57 -8.95 -1.59
CA VAL A 128 9.62 -8.23 -0.84
C VAL A 128 9.82 -6.79 -1.34
N LYS A 129 9.88 -6.55 -2.65
CA LYS A 129 10.01 -5.21 -3.24
C LYS A 129 9.59 -5.21 -4.71
N GLY A 130 9.17 -4.06 -5.25
CA GLY A 130 8.85 -3.88 -6.67
C GLY A 130 7.42 -4.26 -7.04
N LEU A 131 7.13 -4.28 -8.35
CA LEU A 131 5.82 -4.58 -8.91
C LEU A 131 5.69 -6.07 -9.24
N HIS A 132 4.61 -6.70 -8.75
CA HIS A 132 4.27 -8.10 -8.95
C HIS A 132 2.80 -8.26 -9.31
N ARG A 133 2.42 -9.47 -9.69
CA ARG A 133 1.03 -9.85 -9.94
C ARG A 133 0.63 -11.03 -9.08
N PHE A 134 -0.54 -10.94 -8.45
CA PHE A 134 -1.19 -12.02 -7.72
C PHE A 134 -2.62 -12.16 -8.25
N GLN A 135 -2.90 -13.25 -8.97
CA GLN A 135 -4.16 -13.43 -9.69
C GLN A 135 -4.48 -12.21 -10.59
N ASN A 136 -5.64 -11.58 -10.42
CA ASN A 136 -6.07 -10.41 -11.17
C ASN A 136 -5.61 -9.07 -10.55
N THR A 137 -4.85 -9.12 -9.45
CA THR A 137 -4.40 -7.93 -8.70
C THR A 137 -2.91 -7.71 -8.91
N GLN A 138 -2.52 -6.45 -9.15
CA GLN A 138 -1.12 -6.04 -9.09
C GLN A 138 -0.76 -5.64 -7.67
N ILE A 139 0.47 -5.90 -7.24
CA ILE A 139 0.99 -5.41 -5.96
C ILE A 139 2.33 -4.73 -6.17
N PHE A 140 2.44 -3.50 -5.69
CA PHE A 140 3.70 -2.79 -5.62
C PHE A 140 4.16 -2.72 -4.16
N VAL A 141 5.35 -3.24 -3.87
CA VAL A 141 5.96 -3.20 -2.54
C VAL A 141 7.11 -2.20 -2.53
N HIS A 142 6.89 -1.10 -1.84
CA HIS A 142 7.83 0.00 -1.70
C HIS A 142 8.97 -0.35 -0.74
N SER A 143 10.19 0.05 -1.05
CA SER A 143 11.39 -0.26 -0.23
C SER A 143 11.55 0.65 1.00
N GLY A 144 10.65 1.62 1.18
CA GLY A 144 10.66 2.59 2.27
C GLY A 144 11.59 3.77 2.01
N THR A 145 11.24 4.94 2.55
CA THR A 145 12.05 6.18 2.48
C THR A 145 13.08 6.28 3.61
N GLY A 146 12.88 5.55 4.71
CA GLY A 146 13.70 5.61 5.92
C GLY A 146 13.99 4.23 6.51
N TYR A 147 14.16 4.18 7.83
CA TYR A 147 14.58 2.98 8.57
C TYR A 147 13.46 2.49 9.49
N TRP A 148 13.32 1.18 9.66
CA TRP A 148 12.46 0.57 10.68
C TRP A 148 13.14 0.37 12.04
N GLY A 149 14.43 0.67 12.15
CA GLY A 149 15.24 0.41 13.34
C GLY A 149 16.58 1.14 13.26
N PRO A 150 17.74 0.44 13.37
CA PRO A 150 19.05 1.07 13.21
C PRO A 150 19.11 1.90 11.92
N PRO A 151 19.76 3.09 11.91
CA PRO A 151 19.82 3.99 10.77
C PRO A 151 20.80 3.50 9.71
N LEU A 152 20.60 2.25 9.25
CA LEU A 152 21.47 1.55 8.32
C LEU A 152 20.61 0.86 7.26
N ARG A 153 21.08 0.94 6.01
CA ARG A 153 20.56 0.16 4.87
C ARG A 153 21.75 -0.51 4.19
N VAL A 154 21.76 -1.84 4.15
CA VAL A 154 22.78 -2.61 3.43
C VAL A 154 22.07 -3.50 2.43
N GLY A 155 22.34 -3.29 1.13
CA GLY A 155 21.70 -4.04 0.04
C GLY A 155 20.31 -3.55 -0.38
N THR A 156 19.84 -2.41 0.13
CA THR A 156 18.55 -1.79 -0.24
C THR A 156 18.67 -0.26 -0.31
N ASN A 157 18.03 0.37 -1.31
CA ASN A 157 18.00 1.82 -1.45
C ASN A 157 16.70 2.39 -0.89
N ALA A 158 16.75 3.61 -0.34
CA ALA A 158 15.54 4.37 -0.07
C ALA A 158 14.82 4.65 -1.40
N GLU A 159 13.50 4.66 -1.38
CA GLU A 159 12.70 4.77 -2.59
C GLU A 159 11.71 5.94 -2.46
N ILE A 160 11.51 6.67 -3.56
CA ILE A 160 10.36 7.54 -3.79
C ILE A 160 9.77 7.07 -5.11
N ALA A 161 8.62 6.41 -5.06
CA ALA A 161 8.00 5.84 -6.25
C ALA A 161 7.03 6.81 -6.93
N LEU A 162 7.20 7.01 -8.25
CA LEU A 162 6.19 7.62 -9.12
C LEU A 162 5.37 6.52 -9.81
N ILE A 163 4.13 6.34 -9.38
CA ILE A 163 3.23 5.34 -9.97
C ILE A 163 2.34 6.01 -11.01
N ARG A 164 2.51 5.61 -12.28
CA ARG A 164 1.67 6.05 -13.38
C ARG A 164 0.68 4.95 -13.75
N LEU A 165 -0.61 5.22 -13.55
CA LEU A 165 -1.68 4.34 -14.00
C LEU A 165 -1.94 4.58 -15.49
N GLN A 166 -2.02 3.49 -16.23
CA GLN A 166 -2.33 3.48 -17.66
C GLN A 166 -3.53 2.56 -17.90
N ARG A 167 -4.41 2.96 -18.81
CA ARG A 167 -5.45 2.08 -19.31
C ARG A 167 -4.76 0.93 -20.04
N SER A 168 -5.18 -0.30 -19.79
CA SER A 168 -4.68 -1.43 -20.59
C SER A 168 -5.25 -1.29 -21.99
N ASP A 169 -4.40 -1.08 -22.98
CA ASP A 169 -4.78 -1.26 -24.38
C ASP A 169 -4.86 -2.77 -24.63
N SER A 170 -5.96 -3.23 -25.21
CA SER A 170 -6.22 -4.66 -25.48
C SER A 170 -5.14 -5.37 -26.32
N ASN A 171 -4.21 -4.62 -26.91
CA ASN A 171 -3.08 -5.13 -27.70
C ASN A 171 -1.72 -5.20 -26.98
N SER A 172 -1.62 -4.83 -25.69
CA SER A 172 -0.31 -4.54 -25.04
C SER A 172 0.10 -5.50 -23.91
N VAL A 173 -0.53 -6.67 -23.78
CA VAL A 173 -0.31 -7.63 -22.67
C VAL A 173 1.14 -8.16 -22.57
N SER A 174 2.04 -7.86 -23.50
CA SER A 174 3.39 -8.43 -23.56
C SER A 174 4.55 -7.55 -23.06
N LYS A 175 4.35 -6.31 -22.57
CA LYS A 175 5.50 -5.48 -22.11
C LYS A 175 5.19 -4.68 -20.86
N ILE A 176 5.47 -5.23 -19.67
CA ILE A 176 5.59 -4.43 -18.44
C ILE A 176 6.83 -4.86 -17.67
N ALA A 177 7.96 -4.22 -18.00
CA ALA A 177 9.03 -3.80 -17.08
C ALA A 177 10.16 -3.18 -17.93
N HIS A 178 10.07 -1.88 -18.21
CA HIS A 178 11.26 -1.13 -18.62
C HIS A 178 11.72 -0.30 -17.41
N PRO A 179 12.99 -0.42 -16.97
CA PRO A 179 13.53 0.49 -15.98
C PRO A 179 13.49 1.91 -16.56
N VAL A 180 12.95 2.85 -15.77
CA VAL A 180 13.00 4.27 -16.09
C VAL A 180 14.44 4.72 -15.87
N GLU A 181 15.10 5.22 -16.91
CA GLU A 181 16.42 5.84 -16.76
C GLU A 181 16.32 7.06 -15.81
N PRO A 182 17.33 7.28 -14.95
CA PRO A 182 17.36 8.48 -14.12
C PRO A 182 17.47 9.72 -15.02
N PHE A 183 16.64 10.73 -14.71
CA PHE A 183 16.74 12.07 -15.32
C PHE A 183 18.11 12.73 -14.98
N PRO A 184 18.58 13.65 -15.83
CA PRO A 184 19.94 14.24 -15.76
C PRO A 184 20.20 15.02 -14.47
#